data_AF-A0A7J0GHU1-F1
#
_entry.id   AF-A0A7J0GHU1-F1
#
_cell.length_a   1.000
_cell.length_b   1.000
_cell.length_c   1.000
_cell.angle_alpha   90.00
_cell.angle_beta   90.00
_cell.angle_gamma   90.00
#
_symmetry.space_group_name_H-M   'P 1'
#
loop_
_entity.id
_entity.type
_entity.pdbx_description
1 polymer ?
#
loop_
_entity_poly.entity_id
_entity_poly.type
_entity_poly.pdbx_seq_one_letter_code
_entity_poly.pdbx_strand_id
1 'polypeptide(L)'
;MLYIIGLGLGNEKDITVKGLEAVKRCKKVYMEAYTSLLSFGLSSDGLSTLEKLYGKPVILADRETVEEKADDILLEAHESDVAFLVVGDPFG
;
A
#
# COMPACT_ATOMS: atom_id res chain seq x y z
N MET A 1 13.66 5.30 1.10
CA MET A 1 13.46 4.53 -0.14
C MET A 1 11.97 4.36 -0.38
N LEU A 2 11.49 4.47 -1.63
CA LEU A 2 10.10 4.16 -1.98
C LEU A 2 9.99 2.73 -2.52
N TYR A 3 9.11 1.92 -1.94
CA TYR A 3 8.74 0.60 -2.43
C TYR A 3 7.35 0.66 -3.04
N ILE A 4 7.22 0.32 -4.33
CA ILE A 4 5.94 0.18 -4.99
C ILE A 4 5.61 -1.31 -5.04
N ILE A 5 4.54 -1.72 -4.36
CA ILE A 5 4.27 -3.13 -4.05
C ILE A 5 2.87 -3.51 -4.51
N GLY A 6 2.80 -4.52 -5.38
CA GLY A 6 1.54 -5.15 -5.79
C GLY A 6 0.97 -6.07 -4.71
N LEU A 7 -0.33 -5.97 -4.47
CA LEU A 7 -1.07 -6.80 -3.52
C LEU A 7 -1.65 -8.06 -4.14
N GLY A 8 -1.62 -8.20 -5.47
CA GLY A 8 -2.36 -9.24 -6.16
C GLY A 8 -3.88 -8.99 -6.18
N LEU A 9 -4.66 -9.99 -6.58
CA LEU A 9 -6.09 -9.82 -6.93
C LEU A 9 -7.06 -10.59 -6.02
N GLY A 10 -6.58 -11.60 -5.29
CA GLY A 10 -7.40 -12.48 -4.47
C GLY A 10 -7.62 -11.96 -3.05
N ASN A 11 -6.65 -12.17 -2.16
CA ASN A 11 -6.74 -11.78 -0.75
C ASN A 11 -5.41 -11.18 -0.23
N GLU A 12 -5.35 -10.85 1.08
CA GLU A 12 -4.20 -10.22 1.70
C GLU A 12 -2.89 -11.02 1.59
N LYS A 13 -2.96 -12.32 1.26
CA LYS A 13 -1.81 -13.23 1.10
C LYS A 13 -1.30 -13.34 -0.34
N ASP A 14 -1.97 -12.70 -1.30
CA ASP A 14 -1.50 -12.67 -2.69
C ASP A 14 -0.28 -11.76 -2.88
N ILE A 15 -0.02 -10.88 -1.91
CA ILE A 15 1.25 -10.16 -1.81
C ILE A 15 2.42 -11.15 -1.79
N THR A 16 3.48 -10.84 -2.54
CA THR A 16 4.68 -11.67 -2.51
C THR A 16 5.35 -11.64 -1.13
N VAL A 17 6.10 -12.69 -0.78
CA VAL A 17 6.89 -12.74 0.47
C VAL A 17 7.83 -11.54 0.58
N LYS A 18 8.51 -11.17 -0.52
CA LYS A 18 9.40 -9.98 -0.56
C LYS A 18 8.63 -8.68 -0.34
N GLY A 19 7.43 -8.56 -0.92
CA GLY A 19 6.55 -7.42 -0.70
C GLY A 19 6.17 -7.31 0.78
N LEU A 20 5.71 -8.39 1.40
CA LEU A 20 5.34 -8.42 2.81
C LEU A 20 6.51 -8.03 3.73
N GLU A 21 7.71 -8.57 3.47
CA GLU A 21 8.92 -8.19 4.20
C GLU A 21 9.25 -6.71 4.04
N ALA A 22 9.12 -6.17 2.82
CA ALA A 22 9.33 -4.76 2.54
C ALA A 22 8.31 -3.87 3.29
N VAL A 23 7.04 -4.24 3.32
CA VAL A 23 6.01 -3.50 4.08
C VAL A 23 6.36 -3.48 5.57
N LYS A 24 6.74 -4.62 6.14
CA LYS A 24 7.07 -4.74 7.58
C LYS A 24 8.26 -3.88 8.00
N ARG A 25 9.23 -3.63 7.13
CA ARG A 25 10.37 -2.72 7.43
C ARG A 25 10.07 -1.24 7.21
N CYS A 26 9.09 -0.88 6.35
CA CYS A 26 8.81 0.51 6.03
C CYS A 26 8.27 1.29 7.24
N LYS A 27 8.72 2.54 7.40
CA LYS A 27 8.23 3.44 8.45
C LYS A 27 6.76 3.80 8.23
N LYS A 28 6.36 3.96 6.96
CA LYS A 28 4.99 4.28 6.56
C LYS A 28 4.52 3.40 5.42
N VAL A 29 3.21 3.17 5.38
CA VAL A 29 2.54 2.32 4.41
C VAL A 29 1.34 3.10 3.88
N TYR A 30 1.38 3.43 2.60
CA TYR A 30 0.30 4.05 1.85
C TYR A 30 -0.37 2.98 0.99
N MET A 31 -1.69 3.06 0.82
CA MET A 31 -2.42 2.21 -0.10
C MET A 31 -3.29 3.09 -1.00
N GLU A 32 -3.14 2.94 -2.31
CA GLU A 32 -4.00 3.63 -3.25
C GLU A 32 -5.43 3.04 -3.19
N ALA A 33 -6.43 3.91 -3.18
CA ALA A 33 -7.83 3.52 -3.03
C ALA A 33 -8.73 3.91 -4.23
N TYR A 34 -8.15 4.24 -5.39
CA TYR A 34 -8.89 4.83 -6.51
C TYR A 34 -8.75 4.10 -7.85
N THR A 35 -7.69 3.33 -8.10
CA THR A 35 -7.49 2.64 -9.40
C THR A 35 -8.21 1.30 -9.45
N SER A 36 -8.34 0.63 -8.31
CA SER A 36 -9.11 -0.61 -8.19
C SER A 36 -9.83 -0.65 -6.84
N LEU A 37 -11.16 -0.70 -6.89
CA LEU A 37 -11.99 -1.03 -5.74
C LEU A 37 -11.76 -2.52 -5.43
N LEU A 38 -10.70 -2.87 -4.70
CA LEU A 38 -10.56 -4.23 -4.18
C LEU A 38 -11.86 -4.58 -3.46
N SER A 39 -12.54 -5.62 -3.93
CA SER A 39 -13.64 -6.26 -3.22
C SER A 39 -13.23 -6.72 -1.81
N PHE A 40 -11.92 -6.73 -1.50
CA PHE A 40 -11.34 -7.11 -0.22
C PHE A 40 -10.79 -5.93 0.61
N GLY A 41 -10.59 -4.73 0.05
CA GLY A 41 -9.85 -3.63 0.71
C GLY A 41 -10.74 -2.52 1.30
N LEU A 42 -11.97 -2.38 0.81
CA LEU A 42 -12.89 -1.30 1.20
C LEU A 42 -14.08 -1.78 2.04
N SER A 43 -14.18 -3.07 2.36
CA SER A 43 -15.00 -3.48 3.50
C SER A 43 -14.29 -3.01 4.79
N SER A 44 -15.05 -2.64 5.82
CA SER A 44 -14.49 -2.26 7.14
C SER A 44 -13.51 -3.30 7.71
N ASP A 45 -13.65 -4.56 7.29
CA ASP A 45 -12.78 -5.67 7.70
C ASP A 45 -11.50 -5.82 6.86
N GLY A 46 -11.49 -5.28 5.64
CA GLY A 46 -10.39 -5.41 4.68
C GLY A 46 -9.12 -4.70 5.09
N LEU A 47 -9.23 -3.39 5.35
CA LEU A 47 -8.13 -2.57 5.85
C LEU A 47 -7.58 -3.13 7.17
N SER A 48 -8.50 -3.48 8.09
CA SER A 48 -8.16 -4.10 9.38
C SER A 48 -7.37 -5.40 9.23
N THR A 49 -7.66 -6.19 8.19
CA THR A 49 -6.96 -7.45 7.90
C THR A 49 -5.55 -7.18 7.37
N LEU A 50 -5.39 -6.21 6.47
CA LEU A 50 -4.09 -5.76 5.98
C LEU A 50 -3.21 -5.23 7.12
N GLU A 51 -3.75 -4.34 7.95
CA GLU A 51 -3.03 -3.77 9.09
C GLU A 51 -2.57 -4.85 10.08
N LYS A 52 -3.40 -5.87 10.33
CA LYS A 52 -3.02 -7.04 11.15
C LYS A 52 -1.90 -7.85 10.52
N LEU A 53 -1.97 -8.11 9.21
CA LEU A 53 -0.93 -8.87 8.49
C LEU A 53 0.42 -8.13 8.47
N TYR A 54 0.36 -6.81 8.27
CA TYR A 54 1.53 -5.94 8.17
C TYR A 54 2.08 -5.52 9.54
N GLY A 55 1.24 -5.58 10.58
CA GLY A 55 1.57 -5.11 11.93
C GLY A 55 1.73 -3.60 12.01
N LYS A 56 1.13 -2.85 11.07
CA LYS A 56 1.29 -1.40 10.89
C LYS A 56 0.01 -0.77 10.35
N PRO A 57 -0.27 0.50 10.70
CA PRO A 57 -1.39 1.23 10.13
C PRO A 57 -1.17 1.47 8.64
N VAL A 58 -2.26 1.44 7.87
CA VAL A 58 -2.25 1.69 6.42
C VAL A 58 -2.95 3.02 6.15
N ILE A 59 -2.24 3.92 5.48
CA ILE A 59 -2.74 5.25 5.12
C ILE A 59 -3.38 5.16 3.75
N LEU A 60 -4.69 5.41 3.67
CA LEU A 60 -5.37 5.46 2.38
C LEU A 60 -4.96 6.73 1.63
N ALA A 61 -4.52 6.55 0.39
CA ALA A 61 -4.19 7.61 -0.55
C ALA A 61 -5.26 7.64 -1.63
N ASP A 62 -6.03 8.72 -1.69
CA ASP A 62 -7.02 8.96 -2.73
C ASP A 62 -6.35 9.45 -4.03
N ARG A 63 -7.18 9.67 -5.07
CA ARG A 63 -6.68 10.14 -6.36
C ARG A 63 -5.87 11.43 -6.25
N GLU A 64 -6.37 12.41 -5.50
CA GLU A 64 -5.67 13.70 -5.34
C GLU A 64 -4.30 13.50 -4.69
N THR A 65 -4.24 12.66 -3.64
CA THR A 65 -2.98 12.33 -2.97
C THR A 65 -1.98 11.69 -3.91
N VAL A 66 -2.42 10.78 -4.78
CA VAL A 66 -1.54 10.01 -5.67
C VAL A 66 -1.17 10.76 -6.95
N GLU A 67 -2.11 11.48 -7.56
CA GLU A 67 -1.88 12.13 -8.86
C GLU A 67 -1.38 13.58 -8.71
N GLU A 68 -1.80 14.30 -7.68
CA GLU A 68 -1.49 15.73 -7.51
C GLU A 68 -0.51 15.99 -6.37
N LYS A 69 -0.52 15.17 -5.32
CA LYS A 69 0.31 15.35 -4.10
C LYS A 69 1.31 14.22 -3.86
N ALA A 70 1.74 13.55 -4.93
CA ALA A 70 2.73 12.48 -4.84
C ALA A 70 4.04 12.94 -4.15
N ASP A 71 4.38 14.22 -4.26
CA ASP A 71 5.54 14.83 -3.61
C ASP A 71 5.55 14.60 -2.09
N ASP A 72 4.39 14.57 -1.43
CA ASP A 72 4.31 14.30 0.01
C ASP A 72 4.83 12.90 0.36
N ILE A 73 4.47 11.89 -0.46
CA ILE A 73 4.94 10.50 -0.30
C ILE A 73 6.44 10.42 -0.62
N LEU A 74 6.89 11.14 -1.65
CA LEU A 74 8.29 11.16 -2.08
C LEU A 74 9.22 11.82 -1.06
N LEU A 75 8.79 12.93 -0.45
CA LEU A 75 9.53 13.61 0.62
C LEU A 75 9.73 12.70 1.83
N GLU A 76 8.72 11.93 2.21
CA GLU A 76 8.86 10.97 3.31
C GLU A 76 9.75 9.78 2.96
N ALA A 77 9.69 9.35 1.70
CA ALA A 77 10.57 8.31 1.16
C ALA A 77 12.03 8.78 1.05
N HIS A 78 12.29 10.08 1.04
CA HIS A 78 13.64 10.64 1.11
C HIS A 78 14.27 10.44 2.49
N GLU A 79 13.48 10.54 3.56
CA GLU A 79 13.97 10.40 4.94
C GLU A 79 13.89 8.97 5.48
N SER A 80 13.02 8.13 4.94
CA SER A 80 12.75 6.80 5.47
C SER A 80 12.27 5.80 4.42
N ASP A 81 12.15 4.53 4.79
CA ASP A 81 11.53 3.52 3.94
C ASP A 81 10.01 3.68 3.95
N VAL A 82 9.41 3.84 2.76
CA VAL A 82 7.96 4.03 2.58
C VAL A 82 7.45 2.99 1.59
N ALA A 83 6.35 2.33 1.93
CA ALA A 83 5.65 1.42 1.04
C ALA A 83 4.43 2.12 0.42
N PHE A 84 4.27 1.98 -0.88
CA PHE A 84 3.10 2.39 -1.64
C PHE A 84 2.46 1.14 -2.26
N LEU A 85 1.31 0.75 -1.72
CA LEU A 85 0.60 -0.48 -2.05
C LEU A 85 -0.38 -0.21 -3.18
N VAL A 86 -0.34 -1.06 -4.20
CA VAL A 86 -1.22 -1.02 -5.36
C VAL A 86 -1.92 -2.36 -5.48
N VAL A 87 -3.23 -2.33 -5.76
CA VAL A 87 -3.99 -3.55 -6.05
C VAL A 87 -3.46 -4.21 -7.32
N GLY A 88 -3.32 -5.54 -7.33
CA GLY A 88 -2.80 -6.24 -8.50
C GLY A 88 -1.30 -6.01 -8.68
N ASP A 89 -0.91 -5.53 -9.87
CA ASP A 89 0.47 -5.25 -10.27
C ASP A 89 0.63 -3.75 -10.57
N PRO A 90 1.56 -3.03 -9.92
CA PRO A 90 1.70 -1.58 -10.08
C PRO A 90 1.96 -1.06 -11.50
N PHE A 91 2.51 -1.89 -12.38
CA PHE A 91 2.91 -1.49 -13.75
C PHE A 91 2.42 -2.47 -14.82
N GLY A 92 1.49 -3.36 -14.45
CA GLY A 92 0.94 -4.42 -15.31
C GLY A 92 -0.09 -3.96 -16.33
#